data_AF-A0A1D2SSF5-F1
#
_entry.id   AF-A0A1D2SSF5-F1
#
_cell.length_a   1.000
_cell.length_b   1.000
_cell.length_c   1.000
_cell.angle_alpha   90.00
_cell.angle_beta   90.00
_cell.angle_gamma   90.00
#
_symmetry.space_group_name_H-M   'P 1'
#
loop_
_entity.id
_entity.type
_entity.pdbx_description
1 polymer ?
#
loop_
_entity_poly.entity_id
_entity_poly.type
_entity_poly.pdbx_seq_one_letter_code
_entity_poly.pdbx_strand_id
1 'polypeptide(L)'
;MLLAKATDSATERAKIQGEIATYQAQLKDNIAGASYAGSNLLKNGTAATDPTKLSVITSYNRGAGNAVTTGTIDIAFTATRLINSDPTAATANKGILDKVSTVSQRSILNLDVTKLGADATATPPLLVVPGATEADQFNNMLTDIESALSSMSTAAAELGASKARIDLQKDFVSKLSDSIDRGVGQLVDADMNKESTRLQALQVQQQLGIQALSIANGNTQSVLSLFRG
;
A
#
# COMPACT_ATOMS: atom_id res chain seq x y z
N MET A 1 60.14 -7.79 9.37
CA MET A 1 58.89 -8.39 9.92
C MET A 1 57.65 -7.47 9.85
N LEU A 2 57.68 -6.34 9.12
CA LEU A 2 56.50 -5.48 8.94
C LEU A 2 55.68 -5.78 7.66
N LEU A 3 56.24 -6.52 6.70
CA LEU A 3 55.53 -6.92 5.49
C LEU A 3 54.69 -8.21 5.66
N ALA A 4 55.03 -9.08 6.60
CA ALA A 4 54.26 -10.32 6.86
C ALA A 4 52.87 -10.02 7.47
N LYS A 5 52.75 -8.96 8.29
CA LYS A 5 51.47 -8.54 8.89
C LYS A 5 50.52 -7.84 7.90
N ALA A 6 51.04 -7.35 6.77
CA ALA A 6 50.24 -6.77 5.69
C ALA A 6 49.64 -7.85 4.77
N THR A 7 50.37 -8.95 4.52
CA THR A 7 49.87 -10.11 3.74
C THR A 7 48.88 -10.99 4.50
N ASP A 8 49.00 -11.12 5.83
CA ASP A 8 48.03 -11.86 6.65
C ASP A 8 46.67 -11.15 6.65
N SER A 9 46.64 -9.83 6.83
CA SER A 9 45.38 -9.07 6.80
C SER A 9 44.75 -8.99 5.40
N ALA A 10 45.52 -8.94 4.32
CA ALA A 10 44.96 -8.92 2.96
C ALA A 10 44.29 -10.25 2.58
N THR A 11 44.92 -11.37 2.93
CA THR A 11 44.39 -12.71 2.70
C THR A 11 43.16 -12.97 3.56
N GLU A 12 43.17 -12.54 4.83
CA GLU A 12 42.01 -12.61 5.73
C GLU A 12 40.87 -11.71 5.25
N ARG A 13 41.14 -10.48 4.81
CA ARG A 13 40.13 -9.59 4.21
C ARG A 13 39.51 -10.20 2.95
N ALA A 14 40.28 -10.89 2.12
CA ALA A 14 39.74 -11.58 0.96
C ALA A 14 38.78 -12.72 1.35
N LYS A 15 39.08 -13.46 2.43
CA LYS A 15 38.17 -14.48 2.98
C LYS A 15 36.88 -13.85 3.52
N ILE A 16 37.00 -12.82 4.35
CA ILE A 16 35.86 -12.07 4.91
C ILE A 16 35.02 -11.47 3.78
N GLN A 17 35.65 -10.92 2.74
CA GLN A 17 34.93 -10.40 1.57
C GLN A 17 34.13 -11.50 0.85
N GLY A 18 34.64 -12.73 0.80
CA GLY A 18 33.91 -13.87 0.26
C GLY A 18 32.63 -14.18 1.06
N GLU A 19 32.70 -14.12 2.38
CA GLU A 19 31.53 -14.26 3.26
C GLU A 19 30.54 -13.10 3.09
N ILE A 20 31.03 -11.85 3.08
CA ILE A 20 30.21 -10.65 2.83
C ILE A 20 29.51 -10.74 1.48
N ALA A 21 30.21 -11.16 0.42
CA ALA A 21 29.62 -11.35 -0.90
C ALA A 21 28.51 -12.42 -0.89
N THR A 22 28.71 -13.50 -0.13
CA THR A 22 27.70 -14.55 0.07
C THR A 22 26.46 -13.99 0.76
N TYR A 23 26.63 -13.21 1.84
CA TYR A 23 25.51 -12.57 2.54
C TYR A 23 24.80 -11.52 1.68
N GLN A 24 25.54 -10.72 0.91
CA GLN A 24 24.96 -9.77 -0.05
C GLN A 24 24.14 -10.48 -1.13
N ALA A 25 24.61 -11.63 -1.63
CA ALA A 25 23.87 -12.45 -2.58
C ALA A 25 22.58 -13.00 -1.95
N GLN A 26 22.68 -13.62 -0.77
CA GLN A 26 21.50 -14.10 -0.03
C GLN A 26 20.48 -13.00 0.23
N LEU A 27 20.94 -11.80 0.56
CA LEU A 27 20.06 -10.65 0.79
C LEU A 27 19.37 -10.20 -0.52
N LYS A 28 20.10 -10.14 -1.65
CA LYS A 28 19.50 -9.86 -2.96
C LYS A 28 18.47 -10.92 -3.34
N ASP A 29 18.74 -12.19 -3.08
CA ASP A 29 17.84 -13.29 -3.39
C ASP A 29 16.57 -13.26 -2.54
N ASN A 30 16.70 -13.04 -1.23
CA ASN A 30 15.55 -12.88 -0.32
C ASN A 30 14.67 -11.68 -0.72
N ILE A 31 15.30 -10.55 -1.05
CA ILE A 31 14.57 -9.38 -1.53
C ILE A 31 13.91 -9.68 -2.87
N ALA A 32 14.58 -10.38 -3.79
CA ALA A 32 14.01 -10.75 -5.08
C ALA A 32 12.83 -11.72 -4.95
N GLY A 33 12.87 -12.63 -3.98
CA GLY A 33 11.81 -13.59 -3.65
C GLY A 33 10.58 -12.98 -2.98
N ALA A 34 10.68 -11.77 -2.40
CA ALA A 34 9.57 -11.05 -1.78
C ALA A 34 8.59 -10.44 -2.82
N SER A 35 7.98 -11.30 -3.63
CA SER A 35 7.01 -10.95 -4.68
C SER A 35 5.60 -11.36 -4.26
N TYR A 36 4.62 -10.50 -4.52
CA TYR A 36 3.20 -10.79 -4.38
C TYR A 36 2.50 -10.51 -5.71
N ALA A 37 1.73 -11.48 -6.21
CA ALA A 37 1.00 -11.38 -7.48
C ALA A 37 1.86 -10.93 -8.68
N GLY A 38 3.14 -11.32 -8.71
CA GLY A 38 4.07 -11.01 -9.80
C GLY A 38 4.77 -9.65 -9.69
N SER A 39 4.49 -8.86 -8.65
CA SER A 39 5.17 -7.60 -8.38
C SER A 39 5.90 -7.61 -7.03
N ASN A 40 7.03 -6.93 -6.96
CA ASN A 40 7.86 -6.86 -5.76
C ASN A 40 7.85 -5.43 -5.21
N LEU A 41 7.49 -5.28 -3.94
CA LEU A 41 7.37 -3.97 -3.28
C LEU A 41 8.70 -3.46 -2.72
N LEU A 42 9.68 -4.36 -2.56
CA LEU A 42 10.98 -4.08 -1.93
C LEU A 42 12.10 -3.83 -2.95
N LYS A 43 11.87 -4.13 -4.23
CA LYS A 43 12.81 -3.83 -5.31
C LYS A 43 12.15 -3.11 -6.48
N ASN A 44 12.97 -2.40 -7.25
CA ASN A 44 12.58 -1.85 -8.53
C ASN A 44 13.00 -2.74 -9.71
N GLY A 45 12.32 -2.58 -10.85
CA GLY A 45 12.87 -2.97 -12.15
C GLY A 45 14.02 -2.04 -12.56
N THR A 46 14.54 -2.24 -13.76
CA THR A 46 15.57 -1.38 -14.36
C THR A 46 14.97 -0.22 -15.17
N ALA A 47 13.65 -0.01 -15.12
CA ALA A 47 12.95 0.96 -15.95
C ALA A 47 12.70 2.27 -15.19
N ALA A 48 13.01 3.40 -15.83
CA ALA A 48 12.76 4.74 -15.30
C ALA A 48 11.26 5.07 -15.09
N THR A 49 10.36 4.21 -15.56
CA THR A 49 8.89 4.35 -15.46
C THR A 49 8.28 3.59 -14.30
N ASP A 50 9.09 2.99 -13.44
CA ASP A 50 8.57 2.21 -12.32
C ASP A 50 7.83 3.10 -11.31
N PRO A 51 6.75 2.59 -10.69
CA PRO A 51 5.95 3.35 -9.76
C PRO A 51 6.78 3.82 -8.56
N THR A 52 6.54 5.06 -8.12
CA THR A 52 7.22 5.72 -7.00
C THR A 52 6.54 5.49 -5.64
N LYS A 53 5.32 4.95 -5.67
CA LYS A 53 4.53 4.61 -4.49
C LYS A 53 3.57 3.45 -4.77
N LEU A 54 3.19 2.73 -3.73
CA LEU A 54 2.02 1.84 -3.73
C LEU A 54 0.82 2.64 -3.25
N SER A 55 -0.18 2.80 -4.12
CA SER A 55 -1.44 3.47 -3.77
C SER A 55 -2.56 2.43 -3.60
N VAL A 56 -3.16 2.39 -2.41
CA VAL A 56 -4.36 1.60 -2.13
C VAL A 56 -5.56 2.53 -2.14
N ILE A 57 -6.53 2.27 -3.02
CA ILE A 57 -7.76 3.07 -3.09
C ILE A 57 -8.64 2.72 -1.90
N THR A 58 -8.97 3.73 -1.10
CA THR A 58 -9.72 3.56 0.16
C THR A 58 -11.17 4.02 0.07
N SER A 59 -11.47 4.95 -0.82
CA SER A 59 -12.81 5.47 -0.99
C SER A 59 -13.01 6.05 -2.38
N TYR A 60 -14.27 6.12 -2.78
CA TYR A 60 -14.73 6.76 -3.99
C TYR A 60 -15.70 7.87 -3.58
N ASN A 61 -15.39 9.10 -3.95
CA ASN A 61 -16.23 10.26 -3.70
C ASN A 61 -16.72 10.81 -5.04
N ARG A 62 -18.01 11.11 -5.13
CA ARG A 62 -18.63 11.72 -6.31
C ARG A 62 -19.11 13.11 -5.93
N GLY A 63 -18.42 14.12 -6.44
CA GLY A 63 -18.74 15.53 -6.17
C GLY A 63 -19.92 16.04 -7.00
N ALA A 64 -20.49 17.17 -6.58
CA ALA A 64 -21.49 17.90 -7.36
C ALA A 64 -20.87 18.31 -8.71
N GLY A 65 -21.28 17.66 -9.79
CA GLY A 65 -20.67 17.79 -11.12
C GLY A 65 -20.25 16.48 -11.78
N ASN A 66 -20.57 15.32 -11.17
CA ASN A 66 -20.22 14.00 -11.69
C ASN A 66 -18.70 13.70 -11.73
N ALA A 67 -17.90 14.58 -11.14
CA ALA A 67 -16.47 14.37 -10.93
C ALA A 67 -16.25 13.33 -9.84
N VAL A 68 -15.39 12.37 -10.16
CA VAL A 68 -15.07 11.23 -9.32
C VAL A 68 -13.68 11.45 -8.76
N THR A 69 -13.56 11.46 -7.43
CA THR A 69 -12.26 11.48 -6.74
C THR A 69 -12.13 10.23 -5.89
N THR A 70 -10.92 9.71 -5.77
CA THR A 70 -10.63 8.54 -4.93
C THR A 70 -9.75 8.96 -3.76
N GLY A 71 -10.12 8.56 -2.55
CA GLY A 71 -9.19 8.56 -1.42
C GLY A 71 -8.17 7.44 -1.60
N THR A 72 -6.90 7.69 -1.28
CA THR A 72 -5.84 6.68 -1.33
C THR A 72 -5.02 6.67 -0.05
N ILE A 73 -4.55 5.49 0.34
CA ILE A 73 -3.41 5.32 1.24
C ILE A 73 -2.19 5.08 0.35
N ASP A 74 -1.26 6.03 0.40
CA ASP A 74 -0.05 6.00 -0.39
C ASP A 74 1.14 5.57 0.49
N ILE A 75 1.85 4.53 0.04
CA ILE A 75 3.10 4.08 0.64
C ILE A 75 4.23 4.48 -0.30
N ALA A 76 5.01 5.48 0.11
CA ALA A 76 6.13 5.96 -0.69
C ALA A 76 7.26 4.93 -0.73
N PHE A 77 7.71 4.57 -1.94
CA PHE A 77 8.79 3.59 -2.09
C PHE A 77 10.18 4.15 -1.76
N THR A 78 10.36 5.46 -1.76
CA THR A 78 11.61 6.10 -1.29
C THR A 78 11.96 5.77 0.15
N ALA A 79 10.95 5.53 1.01
CA ALA A 79 11.16 5.21 2.42
C ALA A 79 11.12 3.69 2.71
N THR A 80 10.62 2.87 1.79
CA THR A 80 10.30 1.45 2.06
C THR A 80 11.03 0.46 1.16
N ARG A 81 11.52 0.90 0.00
CA ARG A 81 12.22 0.04 -0.97
C ARG A 81 13.67 -0.20 -0.54
N LEU A 82 14.10 -1.45 -0.62
CA LEU A 82 15.44 -1.86 -0.21
C LEU A 82 16.44 -1.80 -1.37
N ILE A 83 15.99 -2.08 -2.60
CA ILE A 83 16.84 -2.06 -3.81
C ILE A 83 16.19 -1.24 -4.92
N ASN A 84 16.89 -0.26 -5.47
CA ASN A 84 16.56 0.32 -6.76
C ASN A 84 17.66 0.05 -7.81
N SER A 85 17.41 -0.95 -8.66
CA SER A 85 18.37 -1.39 -9.68
C SER A 85 18.51 -0.44 -10.88
N ASP A 86 17.77 0.67 -10.93
CA ASP A 86 17.93 1.67 -11.98
C ASP A 86 19.29 2.40 -11.80
N PRO A 87 20.27 2.22 -12.71
CA PRO A 87 21.56 2.86 -12.60
C PRO A 87 21.47 4.39 -12.79
N THR A 88 20.41 4.89 -13.43
CA THR A 88 20.18 6.31 -13.72
C THR A 88 19.40 7.04 -12.63
N ALA A 89 18.80 6.32 -11.68
CA ALA A 89 18.07 6.93 -10.57
C ALA A 89 19.02 7.81 -9.72
N ALA A 90 18.62 9.08 -9.49
CA ALA A 90 19.32 9.99 -8.60
C ALA A 90 19.55 9.35 -7.22
N THR A 91 20.62 9.71 -6.52
CA THR A 91 21.02 9.12 -5.22
C THR A 91 19.91 9.16 -4.16
N ALA A 92 18.99 10.13 -4.25
CA ALA A 92 17.82 10.26 -3.38
C ALA A 92 16.73 9.20 -3.63
N ASN A 93 16.72 8.59 -4.82
CA ASN A 93 15.72 7.60 -5.25
C ASN A 93 16.28 6.18 -5.24
N LYS A 94 17.54 6.00 -4.85
CA LYS A 94 18.12 4.69 -4.57
C LYS A 94 17.43 4.07 -3.34
N GLY A 95 17.28 2.76 -3.33
CA GLY A 95 16.76 2.03 -2.17
C GLY A 95 17.75 2.03 -1.00
N ILE A 96 17.29 1.58 0.17
CA ILE A 96 18.05 1.67 1.42
C ILE A 96 19.44 1.00 1.31
N LEU A 97 19.56 -0.08 0.52
CA LEU A 97 20.78 -0.90 0.44
C LEU A 97 21.66 -0.57 -0.77
N ASP A 98 21.09 -0.02 -1.85
CA ASP A 98 21.81 0.47 -3.04
C ASP A 98 22.19 1.96 -2.94
N LYS A 99 21.66 2.69 -1.97
CA LYS A 99 22.07 4.07 -1.70
C LYS A 99 23.53 4.11 -1.25
N VAL A 100 24.32 4.94 -1.92
CA VAL A 100 25.70 5.20 -1.55
C VAL A 100 25.72 6.08 -0.31
N SER A 101 26.36 5.60 0.76
CA SER A 101 26.51 6.38 1.99
C SER A 101 27.44 7.58 1.78
N THR A 102 27.17 8.68 2.47
CA THR A 102 28.08 9.82 2.51
C THR A 102 29.32 9.58 3.38
N VAL A 103 29.31 8.55 4.23
CA VAL A 103 30.39 8.22 5.17
C VAL A 103 31.43 7.32 4.51
N SER A 104 31.07 6.11 4.06
CA SER A 104 32.02 5.24 3.34
C SER A 104 32.06 5.46 1.82
N GLN A 105 31.13 6.22 1.24
CA GLN A 105 30.95 6.31 -0.22
C GLN A 105 30.72 4.95 -0.90
N ARG A 106 30.25 3.96 -0.14
CA ARG A 106 29.80 2.66 -0.66
C ARG A 106 28.34 2.43 -0.35
N SER A 107 27.73 1.55 -1.13
CA SER A 107 26.42 0.97 -0.86
C SER A 107 26.62 -0.38 -0.17
N ILE A 108 25.67 -0.77 0.69
CA ILE A 108 25.68 -2.05 1.41
C ILE A 108 25.79 -3.25 0.44
N LEU A 109 25.17 -3.15 -0.75
CA LEU A 109 25.19 -4.19 -1.79
C LEU A 109 26.53 -4.31 -2.53
N ASN A 110 27.42 -3.33 -2.36
CA ASN A 110 28.72 -3.23 -3.03
C ASN A 110 29.86 -2.95 -2.03
N LEU A 111 29.67 -3.31 -0.75
CA LEU A 111 30.73 -3.25 0.27
C LEU A 111 31.87 -4.18 -0.15
N ASP A 112 33.08 -3.63 -0.13
CA ASP A 112 34.29 -4.35 -0.51
C ASP A 112 35.39 -4.02 0.49
N VAL A 113 35.64 -4.92 1.43
CA VAL A 113 36.66 -4.76 2.46
C VAL A 113 38.08 -4.92 1.91
N THR A 114 38.25 -5.45 0.70
CA THR A 114 39.57 -5.62 0.07
C THR A 114 40.13 -4.30 -0.46
N LYS A 115 39.26 -3.30 -0.65
CA LYS A 115 39.60 -1.97 -1.18
C LYS A 115 39.85 -0.91 -0.10
N LEU A 116 39.96 -1.31 1.16
CA LEU A 116 40.40 -0.40 2.23
C LEU A 116 41.81 0.10 1.92
N GLY A 117 41.98 1.43 2.01
CA GLY A 117 43.22 2.14 1.67
C GLY A 117 43.38 2.51 0.20
N ALA A 118 42.42 2.17 -0.68
CA ALA A 118 42.46 2.58 -2.08
C ALA A 118 42.20 4.09 -2.22
N ASP A 119 43.09 4.77 -2.95
CA ASP A 119 43.05 6.19 -3.28
C ASP A 119 41.67 6.66 -3.78
N ALA A 120 41.33 7.92 -3.52
CA ALA A 120 40.09 8.59 -3.93
C ALA A 120 39.89 8.63 -5.47
N THR A 121 40.85 8.12 -6.24
CA THR A 121 40.83 7.96 -7.69
C THR A 121 40.33 6.58 -8.16
N ALA A 122 40.19 5.60 -7.26
CA ALA A 122 39.62 4.29 -7.59
C ALA A 122 38.14 4.47 -8.01
N THR A 123 37.68 3.79 -9.06
CA THR A 123 36.28 3.80 -9.48
C THR A 123 35.59 2.54 -8.94
N PRO A 124 34.57 2.63 -8.06
CA PRO A 124 34.01 3.83 -7.41
C PRO A 124 34.89 4.34 -6.24
N PRO A 125 34.92 5.67 -6.01
CA PRO A 125 35.83 6.30 -5.05
C PRO A 125 35.48 5.87 -3.63
N LEU A 126 36.50 5.43 -2.90
CA LEU A 126 36.44 5.38 -1.45
C LEU A 126 36.76 6.79 -0.96
N LEU A 127 35.95 7.35 -0.05
CA LEU A 127 36.39 8.54 0.66
C LEU A 127 37.55 8.15 1.57
N VAL A 128 38.77 8.28 1.05
CA VAL A 128 39.94 8.44 1.89
C VAL A 128 39.84 9.86 2.42
N VAL A 129 39.25 10.03 3.61
CA VAL A 129 39.46 11.25 4.38
C VAL A 129 40.98 11.37 4.52
N PRO A 130 41.61 12.48 4.12
CA PRO A 130 43.06 12.63 4.22
C PRO A 130 43.53 12.35 5.65
N GLY A 131 44.32 11.29 5.85
CA GLY A 131 44.79 10.85 7.17
C GLY A 131 43.93 9.79 7.88
N ALA A 132 42.84 9.29 7.28
CA ALA A 132 42.09 8.17 7.83
C ALA A 132 42.89 6.87 7.76
N THR A 133 42.93 6.16 8.89
CA THR A 133 43.54 4.83 8.97
C THR A 133 42.60 3.76 8.39
N GLU A 134 43.13 2.58 8.11
CA GLU A 134 42.31 1.43 7.71
C GLU A 134 41.23 1.09 8.75
N ALA A 135 41.52 1.30 10.04
CA ALA A 135 40.56 1.09 11.13
C ALA A 135 39.39 2.08 11.05
N ASP A 136 39.64 3.34 10.69
CA ASP A 136 38.59 4.35 10.52
C ASP A 136 37.66 4.00 9.34
N GLN A 137 38.22 3.43 8.26
CA GLN A 137 37.44 2.99 7.11
C GLN A 137 36.54 1.78 7.46
N PHE A 138 37.03 0.84 8.27
CA PHE A 138 36.19 -0.23 8.81
C PHE A 138 35.07 0.29 9.70
N ASN A 139 35.37 1.24 10.59
CA ASN A 139 34.36 1.87 11.45
C ASN A 139 33.28 2.57 10.62
N ASN A 140 33.67 3.28 9.56
CA ASN A 140 32.73 3.92 8.64
C ASN A 140 31.80 2.91 7.94
N MET A 141 32.32 1.75 7.51
CA MET A 141 31.48 0.69 6.94
C MET A 141 30.50 0.11 7.98
N LEU A 142 30.93 -0.03 9.24
CA LEU A 142 30.07 -0.47 10.32
C LEU A 142 28.95 0.54 10.59
N THR A 143 29.28 1.83 10.66
CA THR A 143 28.29 2.92 10.79
C THR A 143 27.27 2.90 9.65
N ASP A 144 27.70 2.58 8.42
CA ASP A 144 26.77 2.47 7.29
C ASP A 144 25.83 1.28 7.43
N ILE A 145 26.32 0.14 7.90
CA ILE A 145 25.49 -1.03 8.19
C ILE A 145 24.46 -0.69 9.28
N GLU A 146 24.88 -0.01 10.35
CA GLU A 146 23.98 0.42 11.43
C GLU A 146 22.92 1.42 10.94
N SER A 147 23.33 2.39 10.11
CA SER A 147 22.41 3.36 9.51
C SER A 147 21.42 2.68 8.55
N ALA A 148 21.88 1.71 7.75
CA ALA A 148 21.01 0.93 6.88
C ALA A 148 20.03 0.07 7.69
N LEU A 149 20.47 -0.56 8.77
CA LEU A 149 19.61 -1.31 9.69
C LEU A 149 18.55 -0.42 10.34
N SER A 150 18.94 0.77 10.81
CA SER A 150 18.02 1.77 11.36
C SER A 150 16.98 2.23 10.32
N SER A 151 17.42 2.45 9.08
CA SER A 151 16.53 2.81 7.97
C SER A 151 15.57 1.67 7.61
N MET A 152 16.04 0.42 7.62
CA MET A 152 15.19 -0.77 7.42
C MET A 152 14.16 -0.94 8.55
N SER A 153 14.54 -0.66 9.80
CA SER A 153 13.60 -0.67 10.93
C SER A 153 12.52 0.40 10.76
N THR A 154 12.91 1.61 10.33
CA THR A 154 11.97 2.70 10.02
C THR A 154 11.04 2.33 8.85
N ALA A 155 11.58 1.74 7.78
CA ALA A 155 10.82 1.25 6.64
C ALA A 155 9.79 0.18 7.05
N ALA A 156 10.18 -0.76 7.92
CA ALA A 156 9.29 -1.79 8.46
C ALA A 156 8.19 -1.17 9.34
N ALA A 157 8.52 -0.16 10.15
CA ALA A 157 7.54 0.57 10.94
C ALA A 157 6.53 1.32 10.07
N GLU A 158 6.97 1.98 8.99
CA GLU A 158 6.10 2.67 8.04
C GLU A 158 5.17 1.70 7.30
N LEU A 159 5.68 0.54 6.89
CA LEU A 159 4.86 -0.50 6.27
C LEU A 159 3.85 -1.08 7.27
N GLY A 160 4.25 -1.26 8.53
CA GLY A 160 3.37 -1.68 9.62
C GLY A 160 2.25 -0.68 9.92
N ALA A 161 2.58 0.62 9.97
CA ALA A 161 1.61 1.70 10.15
C ALA A 161 0.64 1.77 8.96
N SER A 162 1.14 1.64 7.74
CA SER A 162 0.33 1.61 6.52
C SER A 162 -0.60 0.40 6.49
N LYS A 163 -0.11 -0.79 6.89
CA LYS A 163 -0.94 -1.98 7.07
C LYS A 163 -2.07 -1.73 8.07
N ALA A 164 -1.76 -1.16 9.24
CA ALA A 164 -2.78 -0.86 10.25
C ALA A 164 -3.85 0.12 9.72
N ARG A 165 -3.45 1.14 8.96
CA ARG A 165 -4.40 2.07 8.30
C ARG A 165 -5.29 1.36 7.28
N ILE A 166 -4.71 0.46 6.48
CA ILE A 166 -5.47 -0.33 5.49
C ILE A 166 -6.46 -1.26 6.20
N ASP A 167 -6.04 -1.92 7.28
CA ASP A 167 -6.90 -2.81 8.09
C ASP A 167 -8.08 -2.02 8.70
N LEU A 168 -7.81 -0.84 9.29
CA LEU A 168 -8.87 0.04 9.81
C LEU A 168 -9.84 0.50 8.72
N GLN A 169 -9.34 0.83 7.53
CA GLN A 169 -10.18 1.23 6.42
C GLN A 169 -11.05 0.07 5.93
N LYS A 170 -10.49 -1.14 5.86
CA LYS A 170 -11.24 -2.35 5.51
C LYS A 170 -12.39 -2.59 6.50
N ASP A 171 -12.13 -2.45 7.79
CA ASP A 171 -13.14 -2.62 8.83
C ASP A 171 -14.22 -1.53 8.76
N PHE A 172 -13.82 -0.27 8.52
CA PHE A 172 -14.76 0.84 8.33
C PHE A 172 -15.68 0.59 7.13
N VAL A 173 -15.12 0.20 5.99
CA VAL A 173 -15.89 -0.10 4.77
C VAL A 173 -16.82 -1.28 4.99
N SER A 174 -16.39 -2.33 5.69
CA SER A 174 -17.25 -3.47 6.04
C SER A 174 -18.44 -3.03 6.90
N LYS A 175 -18.20 -2.26 7.97
CA LYS A 175 -19.26 -1.75 8.85
C LYS A 175 -20.20 -0.78 8.14
N LEU A 176 -19.66 0.04 7.24
CA LEU A 176 -20.46 0.93 6.40
C LEU A 176 -21.35 0.13 5.46
N SER A 177 -20.82 -0.92 4.82
CA SER A 177 -21.61 -1.84 3.98
C SER A 177 -22.75 -2.48 4.78
N ASP A 178 -22.46 -3.05 5.95
CA ASP A 178 -23.47 -3.69 6.80
C ASP A 178 -24.56 -2.70 7.25
N SER A 179 -24.17 -1.45 7.54
CA SER A 179 -25.11 -0.40 7.95
C SER A 179 -25.97 0.07 6.78
N ILE A 180 -25.39 0.18 5.59
CA ILE A 180 -26.12 0.49 4.35
C ILE A 180 -27.11 -0.63 4.04
N ASP A 181 -26.70 -1.89 4.11
CA ASP A 181 -27.58 -3.04 3.84
C ASP A 181 -28.79 -3.05 4.78
N ARG A 182 -28.57 -2.78 6.08
CA ARG A 182 -29.67 -2.63 7.06
C ARG A 182 -30.53 -1.40 6.77
N GLY A 183 -29.93 -0.26 6.45
CA GLY A 183 -30.65 0.97 6.14
C GLY A 183 -31.51 0.84 4.88
N VAL A 184 -30.97 0.24 3.82
CA VAL A 184 -31.71 -0.08 2.59
C VAL A 184 -32.80 -1.10 2.88
N GLY A 185 -32.52 -2.17 3.63
CA GLY A 185 -33.52 -3.15 4.06
C GLY A 185 -34.69 -2.50 4.79
N GLN A 186 -34.42 -1.59 5.74
CA GLN A 186 -35.47 -0.87 6.46
C GLN A 186 -36.29 0.05 5.56
N LEU A 187 -35.67 0.71 4.58
CA LEU A 187 -36.39 1.54 3.60
C LEU A 187 -37.26 0.68 2.69
N VAL A 188 -36.77 -0.48 2.25
CA VAL A 188 -37.54 -1.44 1.43
C VAL A 188 -38.71 -2.04 2.23
N ASP A 189 -38.48 -2.46 3.48
CA ASP A 189 -39.54 -2.98 4.36
C ASP A 189 -40.59 -1.89 4.65
N ALA A 190 -40.17 -0.65 4.90
CA ALA A 190 -41.09 0.46 5.11
C ALA A 190 -41.91 0.78 3.85
N ASP A 191 -41.31 0.69 2.67
CA ASP A 191 -42.00 0.88 1.39
C ASP A 191 -43.04 -0.22 1.15
N MET A 192 -42.66 -1.49 1.38
CA MET A 192 -43.58 -2.62 1.27
C MET A 192 -44.78 -2.50 2.22
N ASN A 193 -44.58 -2.01 3.45
CA ASN A 193 -45.67 -1.77 4.40
C ASN A 193 -46.61 -0.64 3.95
N LYS A 194 -46.08 0.46 3.41
CA LYS A 194 -46.88 1.55 2.85
C LYS A 194 -47.68 1.08 1.64
N GLU A 195 -47.06 0.33 0.74
CA GLU A 195 -47.73 -0.17 -0.46
C GLU A 195 -48.78 -1.25 -0.12
N SER A 196 -48.52 -2.12 0.86
CA SER A 196 -49.50 -3.08 1.39
C SER A 196 -50.71 -2.37 2.01
N THR A 197 -50.48 -1.32 2.81
CA THR A 197 -51.56 -0.52 3.41
C THR A 197 -52.35 0.23 2.34
N ARG A 198 -51.66 0.78 1.33
CA ARG A 198 -52.29 1.44 0.17
C ARG A 198 -53.15 0.46 -0.61
N LEU A 199 -52.68 -0.75 -0.84
CA LEU A 199 -53.40 -1.82 -1.53
C LEU A 199 -54.65 -2.26 -0.74
N GLN A 200 -54.54 -2.42 0.58
CA GLN A 200 -55.70 -2.71 1.44
C GLN A 200 -56.72 -1.57 1.42
N ALA A 201 -56.28 -0.31 1.51
CA ALA A 201 -57.16 0.84 1.40
C ALA A 201 -57.87 0.90 0.04
N LEU A 202 -57.15 0.58 -1.05
CA LEU A 202 -57.71 0.51 -2.40
C LEU A 202 -58.75 -0.61 -2.52
N GLN A 203 -58.51 -1.78 -1.93
CA GLN A 203 -59.47 -2.88 -1.88
C GLN A 203 -60.75 -2.50 -1.12
N VAL A 204 -60.62 -1.83 0.04
CA VAL A 204 -61.77 -1.33 0.81
C VAL A 204 -62.53 -0.26 0.01
N GLN A 205 -61.82 0.65 -0.65
CA GLN A 205 -62.44 1.66 -1.51
C GLN A 205 -63.21 1.02 -2.69
N GLN A 206 -62.68 -0.04 -3.30
CA GLN A 206 -63.38 -0.79 -4.36
C GLN A 206 -64.62 -1.52 -3.83
N GLN A 207 -64.53 -2.16 -2.65
CA GLN A 207 -65.67 -2.81 -2.02
C GLN A 207 -66.78 -1.81 -1.68
N LEU A 208 -66.42 -0.64 -1.14
CA LEU A 208 -67.36 0.46 -0.90
C LEU A 208 -67.91 1.03 -2.21
N GLY A 209 -67.11 1.11 -3.26
CA GLY A 209 -67.55 1.51 -4.60
C GLY A 209 -68.60 0.55 -5.18
N ILE A 210 -68.40 -0.76 -5.05
CA ILE A 210 -69.35 -1.79 -5.48
C ILE A 210 -70.64 -1.72 -4.64
N GLN A 211 -70.53 -1.56 -3.32
CA GLN A 211 -71.70 -1.39 -2.45
C GLN A 211 -72.46 -0.11 -2.75
N ALA A 212 -71.77 1.00 -2.98
CA ALA A 212 -72.38 2.27 -3.37
C ALA A 212 -73.08 2.16 -4.74
N LEU A 213 -72.48 1.46 -5.72
CA LEU A 213 -73.11 1.13 -7.00
C LEU A 213 -74.34 0.23 -6.85
N SER A 214 -74.27 -0.77 -5.96
CA SER A 214 -75.40 -1.66 -5.64
C SER A 214 -76.55 -0.90 -4.99
N ILE A 215 -76.27 -0.01 -4.03
CA ILE A 215 -77.27 0.86 -3.38
C ILE A 215 -77.86 1.85 -4.39
N ALA A 216 -77.03 2.49 -5.23
CA ALA A 216 -77.49 3.40 -6.26
C ALA A 216 -78.42 2.70 -7.27
N ASN A 217 -78.09 1.48 -7.69
CA ASN A 217 -78.95 0.67 -8.57
C ASN A 217 -80.21 0.13 -7.88
N GLY A 218 -80.14 -0.22 -6.59
CA GLY A 218 -81.31 -0.64 -5.82
C GLY A 218 -82.30 0.50 -5.57
N ASN A 219 -81.80 1.72 -5.39
CA ASN A 219 -82.62 2.90 -5.16
C ASN A 219 -83.36 3.34 -6.44
N THR A 220 -82.70 3.29 -7.60
CA THR A 220 -83.38 3.51 -8.90
C THR A 220 -84.45 2.45 -9.20
N GLN A 221 -84.25 1.20 -8.78
CA GLN A 221 -85.30 0.16 -8.87
C GLN A 221 -86.48 0.39 -7.91
N SER A 222 -86.26 0.90 -6.69
CA SER A 222 -87.34 1.29 -5.77
C SER A 222 -88.11 2.52 -6.24
N VAL A 223 -87.45 3.46 -6.93
CA VAL A 223 -88.14 4.58 -7.57
C VAL A 223 -89.01 4.10 -8.74
N LEU A 224 -88.54 3.13 -9.52
CA LEU A 224 -89.32 2.54 -10.62
C LEU A 224 -90.52 1.70 -10.15
N SER A 225 -90.50 1.09 -8.96
CA SER A 225 -91.67 0.37 -8.42
C SER A 225 -92.77 1.33 -7.95
N LEU A 226 -92.42 2.52 -7.45
CA LEU A 226 -93.35 3.60 -7.11
C LEU A 226 -94.08 4.20 -8.33
N PHE A 227 -93.52 4.05 -9.53
CA PHE A 227 -94.17 4.45 -10.78
C PHE A 227 -94.90 3.31 -11.50
N ARG A 228 -94.93 2.09 -10.93
CA ARG A 228 -95.62 0.91 -11.49
C ARG A 228 -96.72 0.34 -10.57
N GLY A 229 -96.95 0.96 -9.41
CA GLY A 229 -98.04 0.66 -8.48
C GLY A 229 -99.23 1.59 -8.68
#